data_AF-A0A4Y2S6I6-F1
#
_entry.id   AF-A0A4Y2S6I6-F1
#
_cell.length_a   1.000
_cell.length_b   1.000
_cell.length_c   1.000
_cell.angle_alpha   90.00
_cell.angle_beta   90.00
_cell.angle_gamma   90.00
#
_symmetry.space_group_name_H-M   'P 1'
#
loop_
_entity.id
_entity.type
_entity.pdbx_description
1 polymer ?
#
loop_
_entity_poly.entity_id
_entity_poly.type
_entity_poly.pdbx_seq_one_letter_code
_entity_poly.pdbx_strand_id
1 'polypeptide(L)'
;LVTRRYGALNLLQREIPKASAKMATFQQKARFWFHESESIATVQRRFRYRNCWSPSKNSIKRWYEQFKGTGNVHHRRGAGRPSVSDEVVERVRETFTPLLLIPTS
;
A
#
# COMPACT_ATOMS: atom_id res chain seq x y z
N LEU A 1 34.44 -19.95 -22.80
CA LEU A 1 34.31 -19.26 -21.48
C LEU A 1 33.91 -17.82 -21.81
N VAL A 2 32.76 -17.23 -21.50
CA VAL A 2 31.76 -17.41 -20.44
C VAL A 2 30.41 -16.92 -20.99
N THR A 3 29.53 -17.83 -21.43
CA THR A 3 28.12 -17.54 -21.74
C THR A 3 27.23 -18.23 -20.71
N ARG A 4 27.30 -17.81 -19.45
CA ARG A 4 26.37 -18.27 -18.41
C ARG A 4 26.57 -17.45 -17.15
N ARG A 5 25.64 -16.54 -16.83
CA ARG A 5 25.27 -16.11 -15.46
C ARG A 5 24.33 -14.89 -15.35
N TYR A 6 23.77 -14.35 -16.44
CA TYR A 6 22.77 -13.27 -16.34
C TYR A 6 21.32 -13.69 -16.69
N GLY A 7 21.10 -14.90 -17.23
CA GLY A 7 19.76 -15.34 -17.66
C GLY A 7 18.81 -15.74 -16.52
N ALA A 8 19.34 -16.29 -15.41
CA ALA A 8 18.51 -16.83 -14.34
C ALA A 8 17.85 -15.76 -13.44
N LEU A 9 18.53 -14.62 -13.23
CA LEU A 9 18.00 -13.52 -12.41
C LEU A 9 16.82 -12.80 -13.07
N ASN A 10 16.80 -12.74 -14.41
CA ASN A 10 15.72 -12.11 -15.18
C ASN A 10 14.47 -13.01 -15.32
N LEU A 11 14.60 -14.32 -15.12
CA LEU A 11 13.46 -15.25 -15.20
C LEU A 11 12.67 -15.31 -13.89
N LEU A 12 13.32 -15.24 -12.72
CA LEU A 12 12.63 -15.13 -11.42
C LEU A 12 11.91 -13.79 -11.21
N GLN A 13 12.26 -12.75 -11.98
CA GLN A 13 11.57 -11.46 -11.94
C GLN A 13 10.33 -11.38 -12.85
N ARG A 14 10.10 -12.36 -13.74
CA ARG A 14 8.97 -12.36 -14.69
C ARG A 14 7.65 -12.88 -14.12
N GLU A 15 7.65 -13.49 -12.93
CA GLU A 15 6.46 -14.20 -12.41
C GLU A 15 5.53 -13.39 -11.51
N ILE A 16 5.80 -12.11 -11.17
CA ILE A 16 4.81 -11.28 -10.44
C ILE A 16 4.84 -9.81 -10.91
N PRO A 17 3.76 -9.27 -11.50
CA PRO A 17 3.68 -7.85 -11.82
C PRO A 17 3.20 -7.07 -10.60
N LYS A 18 4.08 -6.34 -9.91
CA LYS A 18 3.62 -5.38 -8.87
C LYS A 18 4.41 -4.07 -8.89
N ALA A 19 4.18 -3.25 -9.91
CA ALA A 19 4.58 -1.83 -9.91
C ALA A 19 4.10 -1.11 -8.64
N SER A 20 2.92 -1.47 -8.12
CA SER A 20 2.39 -0.97 -6.83
C SER A 20 3.21 -1.42 -5.61
N ALA A 21 3.72 -2.67 -5.58
CA ALA A 21 4.61 -3.11 -4.51
C ALA A 21 5.96 -2.37 -4.56
N LYS A 22 6.52 -2.18 -5.77
CA LYS A 22 7.72 -1.36 -5.95
C LYS A 22 7.49 0.08 -5.46
N MET A 23 6.36 0.69 -5.80
CA MET A 23 6.02 2.03 -5.30
C MET A 23 5.88 2.09 -3.78
N ALA A 24 5.24 1.10 -3.16
CA ALA A 24 5.12 1.03 -1.71
C ALA A 24 6.51 0.94 -1.03
N THR A 25 7.46 0.20 -1.62
CA THR A 25 8.83 0.15 -1.09
C THR A 25 9.56 1.49 -1.22
N PHE A 26 9.30 2.26 -2.29
CA PHE A 26 9.86 3.61 -2.43
C PHE A 26 9.28 4.57 -1.39
N GLN A 27 7.98 4.50 -1.14
CA GLN A 27 7.34 5.29 -0.09
C GLN A 27 7.94 5.00 1.29
N GLN A 28 8.11 3.72 1.63
CA GLN A 28 8.73 3.30 2.89
C GLN A 28 10.17 3.80 3.02
N LYS A 29 10.99 3.65 1.98
CA LYS A 29 12.38 4.18 1.96
C LYS A 29 12.42 5.69 2.10
N ALA A 30 11.53 6.42 1.43
CA ALA A 30 11.45 7.87 1.52
C ALA A 30 11.16 8.34 2.94
N ARG A 31 10.23 7.67 3.63
CA ARG A 31 9.92 7.97 5.04
C ARG A 31 11.08 7.70 5.96
N PHE A 32 11.71 6.54 5.84
CA PHE A 32 12.85 6.17 6.68
C PHE A 32 13.96 7.21 6.54
N TRP A 33 14.31 7.59 5.31
CA TRP A 33 15.31 8.62 5.08
C TRP A 33 14.87 10.02 5.51
N PHE A 34 13.59 10.34 5.45
CA PHE A 34 13.08 11.63 5.91
C PHE A 34 13.12 11.72 7.44
N HIS A 35 12.70 10.67 8.14
CA HIS A 35 12.77 10.60 9.59
C HIS A 35 14.22 10.71 10.09
N GLU A 36 15.16 10.06 9.41
CA GLU A 36 16.59 10.08 9.77
C GLU A 36 17.25 11.45 9.56
N SER A 37 16.84 12.18 8.52
CA SER A 37 17.57 13.39 8.08
C SER A 37 16.81 14.68 8.25
N GLU A 38 15.52 14.60 8.55
CA GLU A 38 14.54 15.71 8.58
C GLU A 38 14.61 16.63 7.34
N SER A 39 15.16 16.13 6.23
CA SER A 39 15.50 16.93 5.05
C SER A 39 15.05 16.28 3.76
N ILE A 40 14.16 16.96 3.05
CA ILE A 40 13.68 16.53 1.73
C ILE A 40 14.84 16.46 0.74
N ALA A 41 15.77 17.42 0.77
CA ALA A 41 16.92 17.45 -0.13
C ALA A 41 17.80 16.21 0.04
N THR A 42 18.00 15.76 1.28
CA THR A 42 18.74 14.54 1.61
C THR A 42 18.04 13.30 1.08
N VAL A 43 16.71 13.20 1.26
CA VAL A 43 15.90 12.11 0.70
C VAL A 43 16.05 12.05 -0.82
N GLN A 44 15.87 13.18 -1.51
CA GLN A 44 16.01 13.26 -2.97
C GLN A 44 17.41 12.87 -3.45
N ARG A 45 18.47 13.31 -2.76
CA ARG A 45 19.86 12.94 -3.08
C ARG A 45 20.08 11.44 -2.95
N ARG A 46 19.58 10.80 -1.88
CA ARG A 46 19.64 9.34 -1.68
C ARG A 46 18.89 8.58 -2.77
N PHE A 47 17.73 9.09 -3.20
CA PHE A 47 16.98 8.53 -4.31
C PHE A 47 17.74 8.61 -5.64
N ARG A 48 18.27 9.80 -5.99
CA ARG A 48 19.08 10.00 -7.21
C ARG A 48 20.27 9.05 -7.24
N TYR A 49 20.99 8.93 -6.11
CA TYR A 49 22.16 8.06 -6.01
C TYR A 49 21.82 6.56 -6.16
N ARG A 50 20.70 6.11 -5.59
CA ARG A 50 20.37 4.67 -5.55
C ARG A 50 19.47 4.18 -6.69
N ASN A 51 18.68 5.07 -7.30
CA ASN A 51 17.63 4.68 -8.25
C ASN A 51 17.62 5.51 -9.54
N CYS A 52 18.62 6.39 -9.75
CA CYS A 52 18.74 7.27 -10.92
C CYS A 52 17.53 8.20 -11.17
N TRP A 53 16.61 8.31 -10.22
CA TRP A 53 15.43 9.18 -10.23
C TRP A 53 15.14 9.65 -8.80
N SER A 54 14.41 10.76 -8.65
CA SER A 54 13.97 11.27 -7.35
C SER A 54 12.49 11.65 -7.33
N PRO A 55 11.77 11.30 -6.25
CA PRO A 55 10.42 11.80 -6.05
C PRO A 55 10.40 13.32 -5.85
N SER A 56 9.23 13.91 -6.16
CA SER A 56 9.00 15.34 -5.96
C SER A 56 8.92 15.69 -4.48
N LYS A 57 9.20 16.95 -4.15
CA LYS A 57 9.05 17.49 -2.78
C LYS A 57 7.66 17.24 -2.22
N ASN A 58 6.62 17.42 -3.05
CA ASN A 58 5.23 17.25 -2.65
C ASN A 58 4.89 15.79 -2.35
N SER A 59 5.38 14.85 -3.16
CA SER A 59 5.20 13.42 -2.91
C SER A 59 5.83 12.99 -1.59
N ILE A 60 7.07 13.44 -1.33
CA ILE A 60 7.78 13.11 -0.08
C ILE A 60 7.02 13.65 1.14
N LYS A 61 6.57 14.91 1.10
CA LYS A 61 5.76 15.51 2.18
C LYS A 61 4.46 14.74 2.41
N ARG A 62 3.71 14.46 1.34
CA ARG A 62 2.44 13.74 1.42
C ARG A 62 2.61 12.36 2.05
N TRP A 63 3.63 11.61 1.66
CA TRP A 63 3.91 10.29 2.23
C TRP A 63 4.28 10.37 3.71
N TYR A 64 5.04 11.38 4.11
CA TYR A 64 5.40 11.58 5.51
C TYR A 64 4.18 11.96 6.38
N GLU A 65 3.34 12.90 5.91
CA GLU A 65 2.14 13.29 6.66
C GLU A 65 1.10 12.16 6.74
N GLN A 66 0.90 11.41 5.64
CA GLN A 66 0.03 10.23 5.66
C GLN A 66 0.51 9.19 6.67
N PHE A 67 1.83 9.01 6.79
CA PHE A 67 2.40 8.14 7.80
C PHE A 67 2.16 8.65 9.21
N LYS A 68 2.43 9.93 9.50
CA LYS A 68 2.19 10.50 10.85
C LYS A 68 0.73 10.34 11.26
N GLY A 69 -0.22 10.53 10.35
CA GLY A 69 -1.65 10.40 10.64
C GLY A 69 -2.17 8.97 10.74
N THR A 70 -1.66 8.03 9.94
CA THR A 70 -2.28 6.69 9.78
C THR A 70 -1.36 5.53 10.21
N GLY A 71 -0.08 5.78 10.47
CA GLY A 71 0.94 4.73 10.63
C GLY A 71 1.23 3.94 9.34
N ASN A 72 0.62 4.33 8.21
CA ASN A 72 0.55 3.56 6.98
C ASN A 72 0.66 4.52 5.77
N VAL A 73 1.38 4.10 4.71
CA VAL A 73 1.52 4.87 3.45
C VAL A 73 0.98 4.14 2.22
N HIS A 74 0.46 2.93 2.40
CA HIS A 74 -0.29 2.24 1.38
C HIS A 74 -1.57 3.02 1.05
N HIS A 75 -2.00 2.89 -0.21
CA HIS A 75 -3.29 3.39 -0.63
C HIS A 75 -4.37 2.74 0.24
N ARG A 76 -5.11 3.57 1.00
CA ARG A 76 -6.26 3.11 1.78
C ARG A 76 -7.26 2.51 0.79
N ARG A 77 -7.65 1.26 0.99
CA ARG A 77 -8.75 0.67 0.21
C ARG A 77 -9.97 1.55 0.49
N GLY A 78 -10.51 2.20 -0.55
CA GLY A 78 -11.77 2.91 -0.40
C GLY A 78 -12.82 1.89 0.03
N ALA A 79 -13.64 2.24 1.02
CA ALA A 79 -14.91 1.55 1.19
C ALA A 79 -15.69 1.90 -0.08
N GLY A 80 -15.62 1.03 -1.10
CA GLY A 80 -16.42 1.20 -2.30
C GLY A 80 -17.88 1.35 -1.90
N ARG A 81 -18.68 2.00 -2.75
CA ARG A 81 -20.12 2.05 -2.54
C ARG A 81 -20.63 0.61 -2.43
N PRO A 82 -21.30 0.23 -1.31
CA PRO A 82 -21.89 -1.09 -1.20
C PRO A 82 -22.78 -1.37 -2.41
N SER A 83 -22.62 -2.55 -3.02
CA SER A 83 -23.46 -2.95 -4.17
C SER A 83 -24.93 -3.15 -3.78
N VAL A 84 -25.20 -3.24 -2.48
CA VAL A 84 -26.51 -3.52 -1.89
C VAL A 84 -26.77 -2.43 -0.85
N SER A 85 -28.00 -1.91 -0.78
CA SER A 85 -28.38 -0.95 0.26
C SER A 85 -28.46 -1.62 1.62
N ASP A 86 -28.23 -0.86 2.68
CA ASP A 86 -28.34 -1.35 4.06
C ASP A 86 -29.76 -1.90 4.33
N GLU A 87 -30.79 -1.33 3.69
CA GLU A 87 -32.17 -1.82 3.76
C GLU A 87 -32.35 -3.27 3.27
N VAL A 88 -31.67 -3.65 2.18
CA VAL A 88 -31.72 -5.02 1.66
C VAL A 88 -30.93 -5.96 2.56
N VAL A 89 -29.81 -5.48 3.12
CA VAL A 89 -29.04 -6.23 4.11
C VAL A 89 -29.87 -6.50 5.37
N GLU A 90 -30.58 -5.50 5.88
CA GLU A 90 -31.44 -5.65 7.07
C GLU A 90 -32.63 -6.57 6.79
N ARG A 91 -33.29 -6.47 5.62
CA ARG A 91 -34.37 -7.38 5.25
C ARG A 91 -33.92 -8.85 5.24
N VAL A 92 -32.73 -9.12 4.71
CA VAL A 92 -32.14 -10.46 4.72
C VAL A 92 -31.89 -10.91 6.16
N ARG A 93 -31.33 -10.04 7.02
CA ARG A 93 -31.11 -10.35 8.45
C ARG A 93 -32.43 -10.69 9.16
N GLU A 94 -33.47 -9.88 8.99
CA GLU A 94 -34.79 -10.09 9.58
C GLU A 94 -35.42 -11.41 9.15
N THR A 95 -35.26 -11.78 7.87
CA THR A 95 -35.76 -13.06 7.32
C THR A 95 -35.13 -14.28 8.02
N PHE A 96 -33.88 -14.17 8.49
CA PHE A 96 -33.16 -15.23 9.22
C PHE A 96 -33.18 -15.07 10.75
N THR A 97 -33.84 -14.03 11.27
CA THR A 97 -34.01 -13.79 12.71
C THR A 97 -35.02 -14.73 13.44
N PRO A 98 -35.92 -15.51 12.79
CA PRO A 98 -36.84 -16.40 13.50
C PRO A 98 -36.18 -17.50 14.36
N LEU A 99 -34.88 -17.79 14.19
CA LEU A 99 -34.20 -18.88 14.93
C LEU A 99 -33.49 -18.45 16.22
N LEU A 100 -33.47 -17.16 16.57
CA LEU A 100 -32.79 -16.67 17.79
C LEU A 100 -33.75 -16.21 18.90
N LEU A 101 -35.07 -16.32 18.70
CA LEU A 101 -36.10 -16.05 19.70
C LEU A 101 -36.81 -17.34 20.14
N ILE A 102 -36.05 -18.39 20.47
CA ILE A 102 -36.61 -19.46 21.29
C ILE A 102 -36.51 -18.98 22.75
N PRO A 103 -37.61 -18.64 23.43
CA PRO A 103 -37.56 -18.45 24.87
C PRO A 103 -37.18 -19.80 25.50
N THR A 104 -35.99 -19.88 26.07
CA THR A 104 -35.62 -20.97 26.96
C THR A 104 -36.43 -20.81 28.24
N SER A 105 -37.55 -21.54 28.33
CA SER A 105 -38.25 -21.75 29.59
C SER A 105 -37.51 -22.74 30.48
#